data_AF-A0A2J7VRB7-F1
#
_entry.id   AF-A0A2J7VRB7-F1
#
_cell.length_a   1.000
_cell.length_b   1.000
_cell.length_c   1.000
_cell.angle_alpha   90.00
_cell.angle_beta   90.00
_cell.angle_gamma   90.00
#
_symmetry.space_group_name_H-M   'P 1'
#
loop_
_entity.id
_entity.type
_entity.pdbx_description
1 polymer ?
#
loop_
_entity_poly.entity_id
_entity_poly.type
_entity_poly.pdbx_seq_one_letter_code
_entity_poly.pdbx_strand_id
1 'polypeptide(L)'
;MLGLTLREEFRGKRLKGTAIELSNDSNTGATQIAAQQFLEITYPTHDLLKGIEAVGPNQGRPVVVIGERGLGKSHLMAALFHAVTDPASTSAWLNAWATTLADPALGKIALRDGMRVIGESLHRHRYKFLWDVLFENHPHGAFIKGKWEGQGASQTEIPSDKLVLELLEHTPTMLLLDEF
;
A
#
# COMPACT_ATOMS: atom_id res chain seq x y z
N MET A 1 33.76 6.20 -17.96
CA MET A 1 32.38 6.73 -18.00
C MET A 1 31.46 5.60 -17.56
N LEU A 2 30.60 5.81 -16.56
CA LEU A 2 29.83 4.75 -15.87
C LEU A 2 28.70 4.10 -16.70
N GLY A 3 28.61 4.36 -18.01
CA GLY A 3 27.58 3.76 -18.88
C GLY A 3 26.13 4.09 -18.46
N LEU A 4 25.93 5.18 -17.73
CA LEU A 4 24.60 5.54 -17.19
C LEU A 4 23.66 5.98 -18.30
N THR A 5 22.53 5.29 -18.43
CA THR A 5 21.43 5.66 -19.32
C THR A 5 20.34 6.37 -18.54
N LEU A 6 19.89 7.53 -19.03
CA LEU A 6 18.74 8.23 -18.46
C LEU A 6 17.48 7.35 -18.59
N ARG A 7 16.68 7.22 -17.53
CA ARG A 7 15.42 6.46 -17.58
C ARG A 7 14.40 7.16 -18.49
N GLU A 8 13.52 6.38 -19.10
CA GLU A 8 12.60 6.84 -20.15
C GLU A 8 11.72 8.01 -19.71
N GLU A 9 11.26 8.03 -18.45
CA GLU A 9 10.43 9.11 -17.91
C GLU A 9 11.11 10.49 -17.89
N PHE A 10 12.44 10.53 -17.90
CA PHE A 10 13.23 11.75 -17.92
C PHE A 10 13.70 12.14 -19.33
N ARG A 11 13.40 11.34 -20.35
CA ARG A 11 13.75 11.64 -21.75
C ARG A 11 12.73 12.53 -22.46
N GLY A 12 11.56 12.75 -21.86
CA GLY A 12 10.49 13.57 -22.43
C GLY A 12 10.78 15.09 -22.38
N LYS A 13 10.11 15.86 -23.26
CA LYS A 13 10.20 17.34 -23.27
C LYS A 13 9.60 18.01 -22.02
N ARG A 14 8.77 17.30 -21.26
CA ARG A 14 8.17 17.74 -20.00
C ARG A 14 8.46 16.69 -18.95
N LEU A 15 8.96 17.11 -17.80
CA LEU A 15 9.11 16.24 -16.64
C LEU A 15 7.72 15.84 -16.15
N LYS A 16 7.50 14.53 -15.93
CA LYS A 16 6.34 14.08 -15.15
C LYS A 16 6.44 14.69 -13.74
N GLY A 17 5.29 14.96 -13.13
CA GLY A 17 5.24 15.50 -11.76
C GLY A 17 6.10 14.64 -10.82
N THR A 18 6.92 15.28 -10.00
CA THR A 18 7.81 14.60 -9.04
C THR A 18 7.08 14.17 -7.76
N ALA A 19 5.83 14.60 -7.59
CA ALA A 19 4.98 14.17 -6.49
C ALA A 19 4.57 12.71 -6.71
N ILE A 20 4.83 11.88 -5.69
CA ILE A 20 4.36 10.50 -5.65
C ILE A 20 2.90 10.53 -5.20
N GLU A 21 1.98 10.32 -6.13
CA GLU A 21 0.57 10.05 -5.84
C GLU A 21 0.37 8.54 -5.76
N LEU A 22 -0.38 8.07 -4.76
CA LEU A 22 -0.70 6.64 -4.66
C LEU A 22 -1.50 6.18 -5.89
N SER A 23 -2.57 6.90 -6.22
CA SER A 23 -3.42 6.61 -7.39
C SER A 23 -3.95 7.89 -8.05
N ASN A 24 -4.21 7.84 -9.35
CA ASN A 24 -4.82 8.94 -10.11
C ASN A 24 -5.67 8.44 -11.29
N ASP A 25 -6.41 9.37 -11.90
CA ASP A 25 -7.34 9.10 -13.00
C ASP A 25 -6.64 8.66 -14.29
N SER A 26 -5.34 8.96 -14.41
CA SER A 26 -4.50 8.54 -15.53
C SER A 26 -3.90 7.14 -15.35
N ASN A 27 -4.20 6.45 -14.24
CA ASN A 27 -3.62 5.15 -13.89
C ASN A 27 -2.08 5.12 -13.90
N THR A 28 -1.45 6.22 -13.49
CA THR A 28 0.02 6.34 -13.40
C THR A 28 0.52 6.46 -11.97
N GLY A 29 -0.37 6.35 -10.98
CA GLY A 29 -0.01 6.42 -9.57
C GLY A 29 0.92 5.29 -9.15
N ALA A 30 1.61 5.48 -8.03
CA ALA A 30 2.62 4.56 -7.53
C ALA A 30 2.09 3.16 -7.22
N THR A 31 0.80 3.03 -6.87
CA THR A 31 0.15 1.73 -6.65
C THR A 31 -0.53 1.15 -7.91
N GLN A 32 -0.53 1.90 -9.02
CA GLN A 32 -1.17 1.55 -10.29
C GLN A 32 -0.17 1.06 -11.35
N ILE A 33 1.14 1.20 -11.10
CA ILE A 33 2.20 0.63 -11.94
C ILE A 33 2.66 -0.73 -11.42
N ALA A 34 3.40 -1.49 -12.24
CA ALA A 34 3.92 -2.80 -11.84
C ALA A 34 4.91 -2.69 -10.68
N ALA A 35 4.85 -3.64 -9.74
CA ALA A 35 5.72 -3.68 -8.56
C ALA A 35 7.21 -3.65 -8.94
N GLN A 36 7.63 -4.46 -9.92
CA GLN A 36 9.01 -4.46 -10.41
C GLN A 36 9.47 -3.08 -10.88
N GLN A 37 8.62 -2.35 -11.62
CA GLN A 37 8.95 -1.03 -12.14
C GLN A 37 9.08 0.00 -11.01
N PHE A 38 8.21 -0.06 -10.00
CA PHE A 38 8.29 0.81 -8.83
C PHE A 38 9.49 0.49 -7.94
N LEU A 39 9.76 -0.79 -7.70
CA LEU A 39 10.83 -1.25 -6.83
C LEU A 39 12.22 -1.00 -7.44
N GLU A 40 12.34 -0.95 -8.77
CA GLU A 40 13.59 -0.61 -9.46
C GLU A 40 14.15 0.78 -9.06
N ILE A 41 13.29 1.74 -8.73
CA ILE A 41 13.70 3.06 -8.21
C ILE A 41 13.75 3.16 -6.69
N THR A 42 13.51 2.05 -6.01
CA THR A 42 13.38 2.01 -4.56
C THR A 42 14.64 1.43 -3.93
N TYR A 43 15.25 2.18 -3.03
CA TYR A 43 16.43 1.75 -2.27
C TYR A 43 16.02 1.15 -0.92
N PRO A 44 16.73 0.11 -0.43
CA PRO A 44 16.41 -0.59 0.81
C PRO A 44 16.87 0.21 2.03
N THR A 45 16.30 1.39 2.22
CA THR A 45 16.59 2.22 3.40
C THR A 45 16.11 1.53 4.68
N HIS A 46 16.71 1.91 5.81
CA HIS A 46 16.36 1.32 7.11
C HIS A 46 14.85 1.40 7.40
N ASP A 47 14.24 2.57 7.19
CA ASP A 47 12.81 2.79 7.44
C ASP A 47 11.92 1.94 6.52
N LEU A 48 12.32 1.78 5.26
CA LEU A 48 11.59 0.92 4.32
C LEU A 48 11.64 -0.53 4.77
N LEU A 49 12.84 -1.04 5.09
CA LEU A 49 13.01 -2.42 5.53
C LEU A 49 12.24 -2.69 6.83
N LYS A 50 12.28 -1.76 7.79
CA LYS A 50 11.49 -1.83 9.02
C LYS A 50 9.99 -1.81 8.74
N GLY A 51 9.55 -1.00 7.78
CA GLY A 51 8.17 -0.99 7.32
C GLY A 51 7.73 -2.34 6.75
N ILE A 52 8.54 -2.96 5.90
CA ILE A 52 8.26 -4.28 5.31
C ILE A 52 8.18 -5.34 6.42
N GLU A 53 9.13 -5.35 7.36
CA GLU A 53 9.11 -6.24 8.52
C GLU A 53 7.85 -6.05 9.37
N ALA A 54 7.42 -4.80 9.58
CA ALA A 54 6.26 -4.46 10.39
C ALA A 54 4.93 -4.92 9.76
N VAL A 55 4.83 -4.96 8.43
CA VAL A 55 3.66 -5.51 7.71
C VAL A 55 3.82 -7.00 7.35
N GLY A 56 4.94 -7.62 7.71
CA GLY A 56 5.25 -9.02 7.45
C GLY A 56 4.30 -10.00 8.16
N PRO A 57 4.45 -11.31 7.92
CA PRO A 57 3.60 -12.34 8.50
C PRO A 57 3.57 -12.29 10.04
N ASN A 58 2.44 -12.67 10.63
CA ASN A 58 2.22 -12.72 12.09
C ASN A 58 2.38 -11.38 12.84
N GLN A 59 2.39 -10.26 12.12
CA GLN A 59 2.32 -8.92 12.70
C GLN A 59 0.86 -8.40 12.69
N GLY A 60 0.40 -7.77 13.77
CA GLY A 60 -0.97 -7.22 13.87
C GLY A 60 -0.98 -5.73 14.17
N ARG A 61 0.16 -5.05 14.01
CA ARG A 61 0.35 -3.70 14.52
C ARG A 61 0.07 -2.66 13.44
N PRO A 62 -0.73 -1.62 13.74
CA PRO A 62 -0.81 -0.45 12.88
C PRO A 62 0.58 0.17 12.67
N VAL A 63 0.87 0.57 11.43
CA VAL A 63 2.10 1.29 11.07
C VAL A 63 1.72 2.72 10.75
N VAL A 64 2.36 3.67 11.43
CA VAL A 64 2.15 5.12 11.22
C VAL A 64 3.45 5.73 10.72
N VAL A 65 3.37 6.43 9.58
CA VAL A 65 4.53 7.07 8.94
C VAL A 65 4.43 8.58 9.15
N ILE A 66 5.35 9.16 9.90
CA ILE A 66 5.37 10.59 10.25
C ILE A 66 6.67 11.21 9.77
N GLY A 67 6.60 12.42 9.23
CA GLY A 67 7.77 13.18 8.80
C GLY A 67 7.40 14.42 8.00
N GLU A 68 8.38 15.29 7.77
CA GLU A 68 8.22 16.51 7.00
C GLU A 68 7.88 16.25 5.52
N ARG A 69 7.49 17.31 4.81
CA ARG A 69 7.18 17.24 3.37
C ARG A 69 8.44 16.87 2.59
N GLY A 70 8.32 15.94 1.64
CA GLY A 70 9.42 15.55 0.75
C GLY A 70 10.35 14.46 1.29
N LEU A 71 10.11 13.92 2.50
CA LEU A 71 10.92 12.83 3.07
C LEU A 71 10.54 11.42 2.55
N GLY A 72 9.73 11.32 1.50
CA GLY A 72 9.41 10.03 0.87
C GLY A 72 8.33 9.20 1.56
N LYS A 73 7.46 9.79 2.39
CA LYS A 73 6.37 9.07 3.08
C LYS A 73 5.47 8.28 2.12
N SER A 74 4.93 8.94 1.09
CA SER A 74 4.08 8.29 0.09
C SER A 74 4.84 7.23 -0.74
N HIS A 75 6.16 7.40 -0.91
CA HIS A 75 7.02 6.41 -1.56
C HIS A 75 7.17 5.15 -0.69
N LEU A 76 7.41 5.32 0.61
CA LEU A 76 7.45 4.21 1.57
C LEU A 76 6.10 3.48 1.59
N MET A 77 4.99 4.21 1.66
CA MET A 77 3.65 3.63 1.62
C MET A 77 3.41 2.84 0.33
N ALA A 78 3.75 3.39 -0.84
CA ALA A 78 3.65 2.66 -2.10
C ALA A 78 4.55 1.40 -2.14
N ALA A 79 5.73 1.45 -1.52
CA ALA A 79 6.57 0.26 -1.40
C ALA A 79 5.92 -0.82 -0.51
N LEU A 80 5.26 -0.44 0.59
CA LEU A 80 4.49 -1.37 1.43
C LEU A 80 3.28 -1.95 0.69
N PHE A 81 2.62 -1.15 -0.15
CA PHE A 81 1.57 -1.64 -1.03
C PHE A 81 2.10 -2.78 -1.90
N HIS A 82 3.20 -2.57 -2.62
CA HIS A 82 3.81 -3.59 -3.49
C HIS A 82 4.32 -4.80 -2.73
N ALA A 83 4.87 -4.60 -1.51
CA ALA A 83 5.33 -5.69 -0.65
C ALA A 83 4.22 -6.69 -0.29
N VAL A 84 2.97 -6.23 -0.23
CA VAL A 84 1.81 -7.05 0.15
C VAL A 84 1.03 -7.52 -1.09
N THR A 85 0.96 -6.73 -2.16
CA THR A 85 0.22 -7.09 -3.38
C THR A 85 1.02 -7.97 -4.33
N ASP A 86 2.34 -7.86 -4.35
CA ASP A 86 3.24 -8.66 -5.19
C ASP A 86 4.49 -9.10 -4.41
N PRO A 87 4.33 -10.04 -3.45
CA PRO A 87 5.44 -10.54 -2.64
C PRO A 87 6.53 -11.23 -3.49
N ALA A 88 6.20 -11.73 -4.69
CA ALA A 88 7.18 -12.34 -5.58
C ALA A 88 8.17 -11.29 -6.11
N SER A 89 7.66 -10.18 -6.65
CA SER A 89 8.50 -9.06 -7.10
C SER A 89 9.31 -8.45 -5.94
N THR A 90 8.70 -8.29 -4.77
CA THR A 90 9.40 -7.77 -3.58
C THR A 90 10.48 -8.71 -3.08
N SER A 91 10.25 -10.03 -3.10
CA SER A 91 11.27 -11.02 -2.75
C SER A 91 12.45 -10.99 -3.72
N ALA A 92 12.19 -10.87 -5.02
CA ALA A 92 13.25 -10.71 -6.02
C ALA A 92 14.07 -9.42 -5.79
N TRP A 93 13.40 -8.31 -5.49
CA TRP A 93 14.05 -7.04 -5.14
C TRP A 93 14.91 -7.15 -3.86
N LEU A 94 14.40 -7.78 -2.79
CA LEU A 94 15.16 -8.02 -1.56
C LEU A 94 16.41 -8.88 -1.81
N ASN A 95 16.30 -9.94 -2.61
CA ASN A 95 17.43 -10.82 -2.95
C ASN A 95 18.49 -10.11 -3.81
N ALA A 96 18.06 -9.25 -4.74
CA ALA A 96 18.97 -8.43 -5.53
C ALA A 96 19.77 -7.46 -4.64
N TRP A 97 19.11 -6.82 -3.67
CA TRP A 97 19.77 -5.94 -2.71
C TRP A 97 20.64 -6.69 -1.70
N ALA A 98 20.23 -7.88 -1.25
CA ALA A 98 21.05 -8.75 -0.41
C ALA A 98 22.41 -9.06 -1.05
N THR A 99 22.39 -9.33 -2.37
CA THR A 99 23.60 -9.57 -3.15
C THR A 99 24.42 -8.29 -3.32
N THR A 100 23.77 -7.19 -3.71
CA THR A 100 24.41 -5.89 -3.97
C THR A 100 25.11 -5.32 -2.73
N LEU A 101 24.50 -5.48 -1.55
CA LEU A 101 25.01 -4.96 -0.28
C LEU A 101 25.85 -5.98 0.50
N ALA A 102 26.00 -7.21 -0.01
CA ALA A 102 26.59 -8.33 0.71
C ALA A 102 25.96 -8.56 2.10
N ASP A 103 24.63 -8.39 2.20
CA ASP A 103 23.83 -8.61 3.40
C ASP A 103 22.77 -9.70 3.16
N PRO A 104 23.08 -10.97 3.48
CA PRO A 104 22.14 -12.06 3.32
C PRO A 104 20.89 -11.98 4.21
N ALA A 105 20.86 -11.10 5.22
CA ALA A 105 19.69 -10.94 6.07
C ALA A 105 18.50 -10.33 5.30
N LEU A 106 18.76 -9.47 4.30
CA LEU A 106 17.71 -8.83 3.49
C LEU A 106 16.86 -9.85 2.73
N GLY A 107 17.50 -10.86 2.13
CA GLY A 107 16.81 -11.93 1.40
C GLY A 107 15.98 -12.87 2.29
N LYS A 108 16.11 -12.75 3.62
CA LYS A 108 15.38 -13.56 4.61
C LYS A 108 14.18 -12.84 5.21
N ILE A 109 13.95 -11.57 4.86
CA ILE A 109 12.78 -10.82 5.34
C ILE A 109 11.52 -11.53 4.82
N ALA A 110 10.68 -11.98 5.76
CA ALA A 110 9.44 -12.67 5.44
C ALA A 110 8.39 -11.68 4.93
N LEU A 111 7.77 -12.01 3.80
CA LEU A 111 6.72 -11.20 3.18
C LEU A 111 5.36 -11.81 3.44
N ARG A 112 4.37 -10.95 3.65
CA ARG A 112 2.98 -11.36 3.80
C ARG A 112 2.35 -11.57 2.44
N ASP A 113 1.46 -12.55 2.34
CA ASP A 113 0.64 -12.82 1.17
C ASP A 113 -0.85 -12.87 1.53
N GLY A 114 -1.70 -13.03 0.51
CA GLY A 114 -3.13 -13.30 0.68
C GLY A 114 -3.98 -12.13 1.21
N MET A 115 -3.44 -10.91 1.27
CA MET A 115 -4.19 -9.73 1.69
C MET A 115 -4.68 -8.90 0.50
N ARG A 116 -5.92 -8.42 0.60
CA ARG A 116 -6.43 -7.33 -0.23
C ARG A 116 -5.90 -6.00 0.31
N VAL A 117 -5.15 -5.25 -0.49
CA VAL A 117 -4.74 -3.90 -0.11
C VAL A 117 -5.73 -2.87 -0.63
N ILE A 118 -6.25 -2.03 0.26
CA ILE A 118 -7.10 -0.88 -0.06
C ILE A 118 -6.29 0.38 0.23
N GLY A 119 -5.87 1.07 -0.83
CA GLY A 119 -5.15 2.34 -0.74
C GLY A 119 -6.09 3.52 -1.00
N GLU A 120 -6.16 4.48 -0.09
CA GLU A 120 -7.02 5.67 -0.23
C GLU A 120 -6.27 6.95 0.17
N SER A 121 -6.47 8.01 -0.62
CA SER A 121 -5.95 9.35 -0.33
C SER A 121 -7.02 10.19 0.35
N LEU A 122 -6.93 10.32 1.68
CA LEU A 122 -7.92 10.97 2.52
C LEU A 122 -8.03 12.48 2.29
N HIS A 123 -6.98 13.13 1.79
CA HIS A 123 -6.99 14.57 1.44
C HIS A 123 -8.00 14.91 0.34
N ARG A 124 -8.52 13.93 -0.40
CA ARG A 124 -9.55 14.13 -1.43
C ARG A 124 -10.97 14.28 -0.85
N HIS A 125 -11.15 14.06 0.45
CA HIS A 125 -12.45 14.18 1.15
C HIS A 125 -13.59 13.38 0.49
N ARG A 126 -13.28 12.23 -0.12
CA ARG A 126 -14.27 11.37 -0.81
C ARG A 126 -15.23 10.66 0.14
N TYR A 127 -14.76 10.35 1.35
CA TYR A 127 -15.49 9.55 2.32
C TYR A 127 -15.71 10.34 3.59
N LYS A 128 -16.91 10.22 4.16
CA LYS A 128 -17.23 10.80 5.45
C LYS A 128 -16.66 9.96 6.58
N PHE A 129 -16.69 8.63 6.44
CA PHE A 129 -16.24 7.70 7.47
C PHE A 129 -15.30 6.61 6.91
N LEU A 130 -14.46 6.05 7.77
CA LEU A 130 -13.51 5.00 7.37
C LEU A 130 -14.20 3.69 6.94
N TRP A 131 -15.36 3.37 7.52
CA TRP A 131 -16.12 2.19 7.07
C TRP A 131 -16.69 2.35 5.66
N ASP A 132 -16.91 3.58 5.19
CA ASP A 132 -17.33 3.80 3.80
C ASP A 132 -16.23 3.37 2.82
N VAL A 133 -14.96 3.62 3.16
CA VAL A 133 -13.80 3.14 2.40
C VAL A 133 -13.80 1.62 2.29
N LEU A 134 -14.06 0.93 3.41
CA LEU A 134 -14.17 -0.52 3.44
C LEU A 134 -15.35 -1.02 2.60
N PHE A 135 -16.54 -0.43 2.76
CA PHE A 135 -17.73 -0.90 2.04
C PHE A 135 -17.62 -0.70 0.52
N GLU A 136 -16.99 0.37 0.07
CA GLU A 136 -16.81 0.65 -1.37
C GLU A 136 -15.72 -0.23 -2.00
N ASN A 137 -14.59 -0.45 -1.31
CA ASN A 137 -13.38 -1.02 -1.92
C ASN A 137 -13.11 -2.49 -1.54
N HIS A 138 -13.83 -3.02 -0.56
CA HIS A 138 -13.71 -4.42 -0.17
C HIS A 138 -14.60 -5.33 -1.03
N PRO A 139 -14.13 -6.51 -1.48
CA PRO A 139 -14.94 -7.44 -2.28
C PRO A 139 -16.28 -7.85 -1.65
N HIS A 140 -16.31 -7.94 -0.32
CA HIS A 140 -17.50 -8.25 0.48
C HIS A 140 -18.19 -7.00 1.07
N GLY A 141 -17.74 -5.80 0.69
CA GLY A 141 -18.17 -4.54 1.31
C GLY A 141 -19.64 -4.21 1.07
N ALA A 142 -20.12 -4.34 -0.18
CA ALA A 142 -21.51 -4.07 -0.53
C ALA A 142 -22.51 -5.00 0.19
N PHE A 143 -22.15 -6.27 0.37
CA PHE A 143 -22.97 -7.23 1.11
C PHE A 143 -23.12 -6.83 2.58
N ILE A 144 -22.00 -6.50 3.25
CA ILE A 144 -21.99 -6.11 4.65
C ILE A 144 -22.69 -4.77 4.86
N LYS A 145 -22.52 -3.82 3.94
CA LYS A 145 -23.28 -2.56 3.95
C LYS A 145 -24.78 -2.83 3.89
N GLY A 146 -25.23 -3.67 2.95
CA GLY A 146 -26.65 -4.05 2.85
C GLY A 146 -27.16 -4.77 4.10
N LYS A 147 -26.34 -5.61 4.73
CA LYS A 147 -26.67 -6.26 6.01
C LYS A 147 -26.81 -5.27 7.16
N TRP A 148 -26.01 -4.22 7.19
CA TRP A 148 -26.10 -3.14 8.18
C TRP A 148 -27.34 -2.27 7.96
N GLU A 149 -27.52 -1.77 6.73
CA GLU A 149 -28.66 -0.92 6.36
C GLU A 149 -30.00 -1.66 6.45
N GLY A 150 -29.99 -2.98 6.23
CA GLY A 150 -31.16 -3.85 6.34
C GLY A 150 -31.62 -4.16 7.77
N GLN A 151 -30.96 -3.65 8.81
CA GLN A 151 -31.34 -3.88 10.21
C GLN A 151 -32.59 -3.11 10.66
N GLY A 152 -33.12 -2.22 9.82
CA GLY A 152 -34.36 -1.47 10.09
C GLY A 152 -34.30 -0.72 11.42
N ALA A 153 -35.27 -0.94 12.30
CA ALA A 153 -35.32 -0.29 13.62
C ALA A 153 -34.14 -0.64 14.55
N SER A 154 -33.40 -1.72 14.25
CA SER A 154 -32.20 -2.12 15.01
C SER A 154 -30.89 -1.59 14.41
N GLN A 155 -30.95 -0.84 13.30
CA GLN A 155 -29.78 -0.24 12.68
C GLN A 155 -29.14 0.78 13.63
N THR A 156 -27.85 0.61 13.89
CA THR A 156 -27.02 1.56 14.65
C THR A 156 -26.42 2.64 13.75
N GLU A 157 -25.98 3.76 14.35
CA GLU A 157 -25.33 4.88 13.63
C GLU A 157 -23.98 4.52 12.99
N ILE A 158 -23.31 3.50 13.53
CA ILE A 158 -22.04 2.95 13.03
C ILE A 158 -22.17 1.43 12.86
N PRO A 159 -21.46 0.80 11.90
CA PRO A 159 -21.49 -0.65 11.77
C PRO A 159 -20.86 -1.32 13.00
N SER A 160 -21.42 -2.46 13.41
CA SER A 160 -20.89 -3.21 14.54
C SER A 160 -19.55 -3.87 14.23
N ASP A 161 -18.76 -4.10 15.26
CA ASP A 161 -17.52 -4.88 15.20
C ASP A 161 -17.71 -6.24 14.51
N LYS A 162 -18.83 -6.94 14.79
CA LYS A 162 -19.17 -8.23 14.17
C LYS A 162 -19.28 -8.14 12.65
N LEU A 163 -19.89 -7.08 12.12
CA LEU A 163 -20.01 -6.87 10.68
C LEU A 163 -18.65 -6.57 10.03
N VAL A 164 -17.81 -5.80 10.72
CA VAL A 164 -16.44 -5.51 10.26
C VAL A 164 -15.57 -6.76 10.30
N LEU A 165 -15.69 -7.60 11.34
CA LEU A 165 -14.99 -8.88 11.43
C LEU A 165 -15.42 -9.83 10.31
N GLU A 166 -16.72 -10.00 10.07
CA GLU A 166 -17.24 -10.82 8.97
C GLU A 166 -16.69 -10.37 7.60
N LEU A 167 -16.59 -9.05 7.39
CA LEU A 167 -15.96 -8.47 6.20
C LEU A 167 -14.49 -8.90 6.08
N LEU A 168 -13.70 -8.73 7.13
CA LEU A 168 -12.26 -8.98 7.13
C LEU A 168 -11.90 -10.47 7.17
N GLU A 169 -12.76 -11.33 7.71
CA GLU A 169 -12.63 -12.79 7.67
C GLU A 169 -12.90 -13.34 6.25
N HIS A 170 -13.87 -12.75 5.53
CA HIS A 170 -14.11 -13.11 4.13
C HIS A 170 -12.89 -12.80 3.26
N THR A 171 -12.25 -11.65 3.45
CA THR A 171 -11.01 -11.31 2.74
C THR A 171 -10.09 -10.46 3.63
N PRO A 172 -8.96 -11.03 4.11
CA PRO A 172 -8.00 -10.29 4.90
C PRO A 172 -7.56 -9.02 4.18
N THR A 173 -7.63 -7.87 4.86
CA THR A 173 -7.45 -6.56 4.21
C THR A 173 -6.44 -5.69 4.94
N MET A 174 -5.52 -5.10 4.17
CA MET A 174 -4.62 -4.05 4.64
C MET A 174 -5.15 -2.70 4.16
N LEU A 175 -5.38 -1.79 5.10
CA LEU A 175 -5.72 -0.40 4.80
C LEU A 175 -4.43 0.43 4.71
N LEU A 176 -4.32 1.20 3.65
CA LEU A 176 -3.23 2.13 3.42
C LEU A 176 -3.83 3.52 3.16
N LEU A 177 -3.75 4.39 4.16
CA LEU A 177 -4.46 5.68 4.16
C LEU A 177 -3.44 6.82 4.13
N ASP A 178 -3.50 7.65 3.09
CA ASP A 178 -2.61 8.80 2.91
C ASP A 178 -3.36 10.12 3.21
N GLU A 179 -2.91 10.82 4.25
CA GLU A 179 -3.53 12.08 4.72
C GLU A 179 -2.90 13.35 4.10
N PHE A 180 -1.82 13.21 3.32
CA PHE A 180 -0.93 14.33 2.95
C PHE A 180 -0.95 14.74 1.46
#